data_AF-A0A9E7HH62-F1
#
_entry.id   AF-A0A9E7HH62-F1
#
_cell.length_a   1.000
_cell.length_b   1.000
_cell.length_c   1.000
_cell.angle_alpha   90.00
_cell.angle_beta   90.00
_cell.angle_gamma   90.00
#
_symmetry.space_group_name_H-M   'P 1'
#
loop_
_entity.id
_entity.type
_entity.pdbx_description
1 polymer ?
#
loop_
_entity_poly.entity_id
_entity_poly.type
_entity_poly.pdbx_seq_one_letter_code
_entity_poly.pdbx_strand_id
1 'polypeptide(L)'
;MRTATHHPLITAPCNLWPGPRPTSSPVLPSGSRRPRRGALVVRAAVVVEQEAKTKISLVRIGTRGSPLALAQAYETRDKLMASHSELAEEGAIDIVIIKTTGDKVLDQPLADIGGKGLFTKEIDEALLEGRIDIAVHSMKDVPTYLPAGTILPCNLPREDVRDAFICLTVKSLAELPAGSVIGTASLRRQSQILYRYPSLKVVNFRGNVQTRLKKLNEGEVQATLLALAGLKRLNMTENVTAILSVEEMLPAIAQGAIGIACRSNDDKMATYIASLNHDDTRLAVACERAFLETLDGSCRTPIAGYAHRDSDGNCVLRCLVASPDGTRVLETSRKGLYALDDMVAMGKDAGKELLSKAGPVCNSVLWSSYMFWSAAFINKMDEQTAALLWKTNKISVSSFQVHLARYESSQHLENFLAVFVDFCDRENQKEKSTKAGRDRLRGGLQDVTSLPWKLCKERRGWMLCVGLSSSLKLEVRVLALHQFRRCSCRVFLTIRDS
;
A
#
# COMPACT_ATOMS: atom_id res chain seq x y z
N MET A 1 -63.75 -25.56 27.50
CA MET A 1 -63.62 -24.74 28.74
C MET A 1 -63.12 -23.36 28.30
N ARG A 2 -64.05 -22.40 28.10
CA ARG A 2 -64.22 -21.15 28.89
C ARG A 2 -62.93 -20.30 28.95
N THR A 3 -62.81 -19.04 28.54
CA THR A 3 -63.69 -17.90 28.11
C THR A 3 -62.72 -16.79 27.62
N ALA A 4 -62.92 -16.07 26.50
CA ALA A 4 -63.59 -14.73 26.39
C ALA A 4 -63.14 -13.71 27.47
N THR A 5 -62.81 -12.42 27.26
CA THR A 5 -63.06 -11.41 26.19
C THR A 5 -62.40 -10.05 26.57
N HIS A 6 -62.38 -9.10 25.62
CA HIS A 6 -62.49 -7.62 25.75
C HIS A 6 -61.28 -6.69 25.51
N HIS A 7 -61.28 -6.09 24.30
CA HIS A 7 -61.01 -4.66 24.02
C HIS A 7 -62.20 -3.80 24.52
N PRO A 8 -62.09 -2.46 24.78
CA PRO A 8 -61.95 -1.46 23.69
C PRO A 8 -61.30 -0.09 24.01
N LEU A 9 -61.20 0.68 22.92
CA LEU A 9 -60.89 2.10 22.70
C LEU A 9 -61.58 3.10 23.65
N ILE A 10 -60.92 4.25 23.89
CA ILE A 10 -61.55 5.55 24.20
C ILE A 10 -60.99 6.62 23.25
N THR A 11 -61.92 7.43 22.75
CA THR A 11 -61.81 8.51 21.77
C THR A 11 -61.98 9.90 22.42
N ALA A 12 -61.21 10.88 21.93
CA ALA A 12 -61.58 12.30 21.65
C ALA A 12 -61.90 13.29 22.82
N PRO A 13 -62.07 14.63 22.60
CA PRO A 13 -61.37 15.63 21.75
C PRO A 13 -61.18 17.05 22.41
N CYS A 14 -60.70 18.04 21.61
CA CYS A 14 -60.89 19.52 21.71
C CYS A 14 -60.05 20.31 22.77
N ASN A 15 -59.58 21.55 22.58
CA ASN A 15 -59.80 22.60 21.57
C ASN A 15 -58.68 23.68 21.61
N LEU A 16 -58.28 24.18 20.43
CA LEU A 16 -58.10 25.59 20.01
C LEU A 16 -57.63 26.69 21.01
N TRP A 17 -56.49 27.33 20.71
CA TRP A 17 -56.40 28.81 20.61
C TRP A 17 -55.23 29.26 19.70
N PRO A 18 -55.44 30.22 18.76
CA PRO A 18 -54.42 30.67 17.80
C PRO A 18 -53.68 31.98 18.21
N GLY A 19 -52.39 32.07 17.83
CA GLY A 19 -51.58 33.26 17.45
C GLY A 19 -51.56 34.54 18.32
N PRO A 20 -50.76 35.58 18.01
CA PRO A 20 -49.84 35.76 16.87
C PRO A 20 -48.43 36.36 17.23
N ARG A 21 -47.52 36.37 16.25
CA ARG A 21 -46.42 37.37 16.07
C ARG A 21 -46.81 38.27 14.87
N PRO A 22 -46.05 39.31 14.47
CA PRO A 22 -45.12 40.23 15.15
C PRO A 22 -45.53 41.72 14.93
N THR A 23 -44.83 42.72 15.51
CA THR A 23 -44.54 44.02 14.84
C THR A 23 -43.61 44.94 15.65
N SER A 24 -42.71 45.56 14.89
CA SER A 24 -41.93 46.81 14.98
C SER A 24 -42.04 47.81 16.16
N SER A 25 -40.87 48.45 16.40
CA SER A 25 -40.50 49.62 17.22
C SER A 25 -41.45 50.83 17.20
N PRO A 26 -41.36 51.79 18.16
CA PRO A 26 -40.43 52.93 17.99
C PRO A 26 -39.88 53.61 19.29
N VAL A 27 -38.69 54.24 19.11
CA VAL A 27 -38.25 55.61 19.49
C VAL A 27 -38.39 56.15 20.95
N LEU A 28 -37.21 56.51 21.48
CA LEU A 28 -36.77 57.47 22.53
C LEU A 28 -37.78 58.43 23.21
N PRO A 29 -37.51 58.77 24.48
CA PRO A 29 -37.64 60.15 24.95
C PRO A 29 -36.29 60.76 25.36
N SER A 30 -36.16 62.02 24.97
CA SER A 30 -35.12 62.98 25.30
C SER A 30 -35.08 63.36 26.78
N GLY A 31 -33.88 63.59 27.30
CA GLY A 31 -33.58 64.90 27.91
C GLY A 31 -33.70 65.05 29.43
N SER A 32 -32.54 64.93 30.07
CA SER A 32 -32.01 65.81 31.13
C SER A 32 -32.57 65.71 32.56
N ARG A 33 -31.71 65.25 33.49
CA ARG A 33 -31.21 66.06 34.62
C ARG A 33 -30.07 65.32 35.34
N ARG A 34 -28.99 66.07 35.62
CA ARG A 34 -27.73 65.62 36.23
C ARG A 34 -27.92 65.09 37.66
N PRO A 35 -27.19 64.03 38.09
CA PRO A 35 -26.88 63.83 39.49
C PRO A 35 -25.47 64.31 39.86
N ARG A 36 -25.34 64.74 41.12
CA ARG A 36 -24.13 65.23 41.76
C ARG A 36 -23.16 64.11 42.11
N ARG A 37 -21.89 64.52 42.23
CA ARG A 37 -20.68 63.79 42.61
C ARG A 37 -20.87 62.79 43.76
N GLY A 38 -20.52 61.54 43.51
CA GLY A 38 -20.08 60.56 44.49
C GLY A 38 -18.72 60.01 44.04
N ALA A 39 -17.72 60.06 44.91
CA ALA A 39 -16.37 59.58 44.65
C ALA A 39 -16.40 58.06 44.44
N LEU A 40 -16.11 57.60 43.21
CA LEU A 40 -15.91 56.18 42.93
C LEU A 40 -14.42 55.86 43.10
N VAL A 41 -14.13 55.04 44.10
CA VAL A 41 -12.85 54.32 44.22
C VAL A 41 -12.72 53.44 42.98
N VAL A 42 -11.81 53.79 42.08
CA VAL A 42 -11.47 52.95 40.93
C VAL A 42 -10.68 51.75 41.45
N ARG A 43 -11.38 50.64 41.69
CA ARG A 43 -10.73 49.33 41.74
C ARG A 43 -10.23 49.04 40.32
N ALA A 44 -8.92 49.08 40.13
CA ALA A 44 -8.28 48.54 38.94
C ALA A 44 -8.64 47.05 38.86
N ALA A 45 -9.61 46.71 38.00
CA ALA A 45 -9.83 45.35 37.60
C ALA A 45 -8.66 44.98 36.68
N VAL A 46 -7.70 44.26 37.22
CA VAL A 46 -6.71 43.54 36.41
C VAL A 46 -7.48 42.48 35.65
N VAL A 47 -7.81 42.77 34.39
CA VAL A 47 -8.24 41.75 33.44
C VAL A 47 -6.98 40.93 33.16
N VAL A 48 -6.90 39.77 33.81
CA VAL A 48 -5.94 38.74 33.43
C VAL A 48 -6.45 38.21 32.09
N GLU A 49 -5.89 38.71 30.99
CA GLU A 49 -5.96 38.00 29.72
C GLU A 49 -5.32 36.63 29.97
N GLN A 50 -6.16 35.60 30.12
CA GLN A 50 -5.69 34.23 30.04
C GLN A 50 -5.19 34.04 28.61
N GLU A 51 -3.89 34.21 28.42
CA GLU A 51 -3.19 33.60 27.29
C GLU A 51 -3.64 32.14 27.24
N ALA A 52 -4.41 31.78 26.22
CA ALA A 52 -4.74 30.41 25.93
C ALA A 52 -3.41 29.71 25.61
N LYS A 53 -2.73 29.18 26.64
CA LYS A 53 -1.59 28.30 26.48
C LYS A 53 -2.04 27.21 25.51
N THR A 54 -1.52 27.24 24.30
CA THR A 54 -1.72 26.17 23.32
C THR A 54 -1.23 24.90 24.00
N LYS A 55 -2.17 24.07 24.47
CA LYS A 55 -1.84 22.84 25.19
C LYS A 55 -1.07 21.96 24.22
N ILE A 56 0.23 21.80 24.46
CA ILE A 56 1.10 20.95 23.62
C ILE A 56 0.65 19.51 23.86
N SER A 57 0.16 18.85 22.81
CA SER A 57 -0.20 17.43 22.86
C SER A 57 1.03 16.59 23.24
N LEU A 58 0.85 15.62 24.14
CA LEU A 58 1.90 14.69 24.54
C LEU A 58 2.20 13.65 23.45
N VAL A 59 1.19 13.29 22.65
CA VAL A 59 1.30 12.34 21.54
C VAL A 59 0.48 12.84 20.34
N ARG A 60 1.12 12.95 19.16
CA ARG A 60 0.45 13.21 17.88
C ARG A 60 0.37 11.94 17.05
N ILE A 61 -0.85 11.47 16.77
CA ILE A 61 -1.12 10.27 15.99
C ILE A 61 -1.37 10.64 14.54
N GLY A 62 -0.45 10.29 13.65
CA GLY A 62 -0.66 10.40 12.21
C GLY A 62 -1.52 9.27 11.66
N THR A 63 -2.53 9.63 10.87
CA THR A 63 -3.43 8.68 10.22
C THR A 63 -3.96 9.23 8.90
N ARG A 64 -4.51 8.35 8.05
CA ARG A 64 -5.27 8.77 6.87
C ARG A 64 -6.64 9.33 7.27
N GLY A 65 -7.22 10.17 6.42
CA GLY A 65 -8.53 10.79 6.67
C GLY A 65 -9.76 9.93 6.34
N SER A 66 -9.59 8.67 5.92
CA SER A 66 -10.74 7.79 5.65
C SER A 66 -11.43 7.36 6.95
N PRO A 67 -12.75 7.13 6.96
CA PRO A 67 -13.46 6.71 8.18
C PRO A 67 -12.85 5.49 8.88
N LEU A 68 -12.37 4.50 8.10
CA LEU A 68 -11.71 3.31 8.67
C LEU A 68 -10.37 3.66 9.32
N ALA A 69 -9.56 4.50 8.69
CA ALA A 69 -8.27 4.91 9.25
C ALA A 69 -8.43 5.76 10.52
N LEU A 70 -9.48 6.60 10.58
CA LEU A 70 -9.85 7.31 11.80
C LEU A 70 -10.32 6.35 12.90
N ALA A 71 -11.15 5.36 12.57
CA ALA A 71 -11.55 4.34 13.54
C ALA A 71 -10.34 3.60 14.14
N GLN A 72 -9.32 3.29 13.32
CA GLN A 72 -8.07 2.67 13.80
C GLN A 72 -7.24 3.60 14.68
N ALA A 73 -7.19 4.90 14.35
CA ALA A 73 -6.52 5.90 15.16
C ALA A 73 -7.22 6.11 16.51
N TYR A 74 -8.55 6.12 16.53
CA TYR A 74 -9.34 6.17 17.77
C TYR A 74 -9.19 4.90 18.60
N GLU A 75 -9.21 3.72 17.99
CA GLU A 75 -8.92 2.45 18.70
C GLU A 75 -7.53 2.48 19.37
N THR A 76 -6.53 3.06 18.69
CA THR A 76 -5.18 3.26 19.23
C THR A 76 -5.17 4.28 20.38
N ARG A 77 -5.81 5.44 20.19
CA ARG A 77 -5.95 6.49 21.20
C ARG A 77 -6.59 5.96 22.47
N ASP A 78 -7.71 5.27 22.34
CA ASP A 78 -8.48 4.79 23.49
C ASP A 78 -7.67 3.78 24.32
N LYS A 79 -6.89 2.92 23.66
CA LYS A 79 -5.96 2.00 24.34
C LYS A 79 -4.79 2.72 25.02
N LEU A 80 -4.26 3.78 24.41
CA LEU A 80 -3.23 4.63 25.03
C LEU A 80 -3.76 5.31 26.29
N MET A 81 -4.94 5.94 26.21
CA MET A 81 -5.60 6.58 27.35
C MET A 81 -5.90 5.59 28.48
N ALA A 82 -6.29 4.36 28.14
CA ALA A 82 -6.53 3.31 29.13
C ALA A 82 -5.25 2.78 29.79
N SER A 83 -4.11 2.84 29.10
CA SER A 83 -2.82 2.33 29.61
C SER A 83 -2.00 3.39 30.36
N HIS A 84 -2.19 4.66 30.04
CA HIS A 84 -1.36 5.78 30.54
C HIS A 84 -2.27 6.94 30.95
N SER A 85 -2.42 7.16 32.26
CA SER A 85 -3.41 8.09 32.81
C SER A 85 -3.16 9.54 32.41
N GLU A 86 -1.91 9.94 32.20
CA GLU A 86 -1.56 11.29 31.73
C GLU A 86 -2.02 11.55 30.28
N LEU A 87 -2.26 10.49 29.50
CA LEU A 87 -2.78 10.60 28.13
C LEU A 87 -4.31 10.71 28.10
N ALA A 88 -5.00 10.47 29.21
CA ALA A 88 -6.46 10.59 29.31
C ALA A 88 -6.94 12.05 29.43
N GLU A 89 -6.04 12.98 29.75
CA GLU A 89 -6.33 14.41 29.83
C GLU A 89 -6.73 15.00 28.48
N GLU A 90 -7.74 15.87 28.46
CA GLU A 90 -8.25 16.49 27.23
C GLU A 90 -7.12 17.22 26.47
N GLY A 91 -6.89 16.87 25.19
CA GLY A 91 -5.81 17.44 24.38
C GLY A 91 -4.41 16.85 24.62
N ALA A 92 -4.27 15.80 25.45
CA ALA A 92 -3.00 15.08 25.59
C ALA A 92 -2.65 14.26 24.33
N ILE A 93 -3.65 13.77 23.59
CA ILE A 93 -3.47 13.10 22.31
C ILE A 93 -4.12 13.94 21.20
N ASP A 94 -3.37 14.20 20.13
CA ASP A 94 -3.87 14.85 18.91
C ASP A 94 -3.92 13.87 17.73
N ILE A 95 -4.98 13.91 16.93
CA ILE A 95 -5.13 13.08 15.72
C ILE A 95 -4.81 13.94 14.49
N VAL A 96 -3.66 13.68 13.88
CA VAL A 96 -3.17 14.42 12.72
C VAL A 96 -3.54 13.68 11.44
N ILE A 97 -4.54 14.21 10.73
CA ILE A 97 -4.97 13.66 9.43
C ILE A 97 -3.96 14.05 8.34
N ILE A 98 -3.44 13.05 7.65
CA ILE A 98 -2.49 13.22 6.55
C ILE A 98 -3.11 12.65 5.27
N LYS A 99 -3.17 13.50 4.23
CA LYS A 99 -3.70 13.11 2.92
C LYS A 99 -2.60 12.47 2.08
N THR A 100 -2.78 11.20 1.72
CA THR A 100 -1.77 10.43 0.98
C THR A 100 -1.98 10.51 -0.53
N THR A 101 -0.95 10.19 -1.32
CA THR A 101 -1.09 10.09 -2.78
C THR A 101 -2.15 9.07 -3.18
N GLY A 102 -2.26 7.95 -2.46
CA GLY A 102 -3.31 6.94 -2.70
C GLY A 102 -4.73 7.44 -2.45
N ASP A 103 -4.92 8.53 -1.68
CA ASP A 103 -6.22 9.18 -1.50
C ASP A 103 -6.54 10.18 -2.63
N LYS A 104 -5.52 10.64 -3.37
CA LYS A 104 -5.67 11.61 -4.46
C LYS A 104 -5.94 10.93 -5.80
N VAL A 105 -5.32 9.77 -6.05
CA VAL A 105 -5.39 9.05 -7.34
C VAL A 105 -6.36 7.86 -7.23
N LEU A 106 -7.62 8.09 -7.63
CA LEU A 106 -8.70 7.09 -7.55
C LEU A 106 -9.14 6.56 -8.92
N ASP A 107 -8.70 7.19 -10.00
CA ASP A 107 -9.11 7.00 -11.38
C ASP A 107 -8.31 5.93 -12.15
N GLN A 108 -7.23 5.40 -11.56
CA GLN A 108 -6.37 4.38 -12.18
C GLN A 108 -6.22 3.12 -11.30
N PRO A 109 -6.04 1.91 -11.87
CA PRO A 109 -5.74 0.68 -11.12
C PRO A 109 -4.45 0.77 -10.26
N LEU A 110 -4.40 0.02 -9.16
CA LEU A 110 -3.34 0.11 -8.13
C LEU A 110 -2.05 -0.44 -8.71
N ALA A 111 -2.17 -1.51 -9.51
CA ALA A 111 -1.09 -2.09 -10.29
C ALA A 111 -0.39 -1.06 -11.19
N ASP A 112 -1.15 -0.08 -11.70
CA ASP A 112 -0.67 0.88 -12.69
C ASP A 112 -0.09 2.15 -12.05
N ILE A 113 -0.44 2.43 -10.79
CA ILE A 113 0.13 3.54 -10.03
C ILE A 113 1.54 3.13 -9.56
N GLY A 114 2.58 3.66 -10.19
CA GLY A 114 3.98 3.44 -9.82
C GLY A 114 4.33 3.95 -8.41
N GLY A 115 5.37 3.36 -7.80
CA GLY A 115 5.86 3.72 -6.46
C GLY A 115 5.41 2.75 -5.35
N LYS A 116 6.32 2.45 -4.40
CA LYS A 116 6.00 1.70 -3.18
C LYS A 116 5.49 2.66 -2.10
N GLY A 117 4.52 2.24 -1.28
CA GLY A 117 4.04 3.03 -0.13
C GLY A 117 3.01 4.12 -0.43
N LEU A 118 2.11 3.92 -1.41
CA LEU A 118 1.09 4.91 -1.81
C LEU A 118 0.20 5.44 -0.67
N PHE A 119 0.05 4.67 0.40
CA PHE A 119 -0.76 5.02 1.57
C PHE A 119 0.06 5.31 2.84
N THR A 120 1.39 5.21 2.77
CA THR A 120 2.26 5.40 3.94
C THR A 120 3.26 6.54 3.76
N LYS A 121 3.71 6.81 2.53
CA LYS A 121 4.81 7.75 2.25
C LYS A 121 4.68 9.09 2.97
N GLU A 122 3.57 9.80 2.81
CA GLU A 122 3.39 11.12 3.42
C GLU A 122 3.29 11.07 4.96
N ILE A 123 2.87 9.92 5.51
CA ILE A 123 2.81 9.67 6.95
C ILE A 123 4.22 9.37 7.47
N ASP A 124 4.99 8.56 6.74
CA ASP A 124 6.38 8.25 7.06
C ASP A 124 7.24 9.53 7.06
N GLU A 125 7.05 10.41 6.06
CA GLU A 125 7.68 11.73 6.01
C GLU A 125 7.29 12.60 7.22
N ALA A 126 6.00 12.61 7.59
CA ALA A 126 5.54 13.35 8.78
C ALA A 126 6.16 12.84 10.08
N LEU A 127 6.36 11.52 10.19
CA LEU A 127 6.97 10.89 11.34
C LEU A 127 8.44 11.25 11.44
N LEU A 128 9.17 11.22 10.32
CA LEU A 128 10.59 11.58 10.26
C LEU A 128 10.83 13.07 10.49
N GLU A 129 9.94 13.94 10.01
CA GLU A 129 10.00 15.40 10.21
C GLU A 129 9.53 15.84 11.60
N GLY A 130 9.06 14.92 12.45
CA GLY A 130 8.57 15.25 13.79
C GLY A 130 7.23 16.01 13.79
N ARG A 131 6.46 15.95 12.70
CA ARG A 131 5.09 16.50 12.62
C ARG A 131 4.08 15.63 13.35
N ILE A 132 4.35 14.34 13.43
CA ILE A 132 3.62 13.35 14.25
C ILE A 132 4.62 12.56 15.09
N ASP A 133 4.13 11.87 16.12
CA ASP A 133 4.98 11.09 17.03
C ASP A 133 4.83 9.58 16.81
N ILE A 134 3.61 9.14 16.48
CA ILE A 134 3.32 7.78 16.04
C ILE A 134 2.45 7.79 14.78
N ALA A 135 2.56 6.73 13.99
CA ALA A 135 1.78 6.54 12.77
C ALA A 135 0.95 5.25 12.86
N VAL A 136 -0.35 5.34 12.58
CA VAL A 136 -1.29 4.20 12.68
C VAL A 136 -1.69 3.74 11.29
N HIS A 137 -1.52 2.43 11.04
CA HIS A 137 -1.77 1.83 9.74
C HIS A 137 -2.57 0.53 9.83
N SER A 138 -3.35 0.26 8.79
CA SER A 138 -3.73 -1.13 8.46
C SER A 138 -2.48 -1.87 8.00
N MET A 139 -2.09 -2.97 8.65
CA MET A 139 -0.79 -3.60 8.36
C MET A 139 -0.63 -4.13 6.94
N LYS A 140 -1.73 -4.54 6.29
CA LYS A 140 -1.72 -4.97 4.88
C LYS A 140 -1.31 -3.87 3.90
N ASP A 141 -1.40 -2.60 4.30
CA ASP A 141 -1.05 -1.44 3.48
C ASP A 141 0.38 -0.95 3.74
N VAL A 142 1.03 -1.47 4.78
CA VAL A 142 2.42 -1.12 5.15
C VAL A 142 3.39 -1.90 4.24
N PRO A 143 4.29 -1.21 3.51
CA PRO A 143 5.31 -1.88 2.70
C PRO A 143 6.17 -2.86 3.51
N THR A 144 6.77 -3.85 2.84
CA THR A 144 7.70 -4.80 3.47
C THR A 144 8.94 -4.10 4.02
N TYR A 145 9.42 -3.07 3.32
CA TYR A 145 10.52 -2.21 3.77
C TYR A 145 9.99 -0.98 4.51
N LEU A 146 10.57 -0.69 5.68
CA LEU A 146 10.31 0.52 6.45
C LEU A 146 11.37 1.60 6.13
N PRO A 147 10.99 2.88 6.02
CA PRO A 147 11.95 3.98 5.85
C PRO A 147 12.99 4.01 6.97
N ALA A 148 14.24 4.29 6.62
CA ALA A 148 15.32 4.43 7.61
C ALA A 148 14.97 5.50 8.65
N GLY A 149 15.21 5.20 9.93
CA GLY A 149 14.82 6.06 11.05
C GLY A 149 13.41 5.81 11.59
N THR A 150 12.66 4.87 11.01
CA THR A 150 11.37 4.40 11.53
C THR A 150 11.42 2.95 11.98
N ILE A 151 10.57 2.59 12.93
CA ILE A 151 10.33 1.22 13.39
C ILE A 151 8.83 0.96 13.50
N LEU A 152 8.42 -0.30 13.40
CA LEU A 152 7.03 -0.74 13.59
C LEU A 152 6.99 -1.81 14.70
N PRO A 153 7.15 -1.40 15.97
CA PRO A 153 7.32 -2.35 17.08
C PRO A 153 6.00 -2.90 17.61
N CYS A 154 4.85 -2.30 17.26
CA CYS A 154 3.58 -2.58 17.90
C CYS A 154 2.50 -3.00 16.90
N ASN A 155 1.86 -4.13 17.18
CA ASN A 155 0.60 -4.51 16.57
C ASN A 155 -0.49 -4.67 17.62
N LEU A 156 -1.66 -4.07 17.39
CA LEU A 156 -2.84 -4.30 18.24
C LEU A 156 -3.35 -5.75 18.08
N PRO A 157 -4.15 -6.27 19.03
CA PRO A 157 -4.81 -7.57 18.87
C PRO A 157 -5.50 -7.70 17.51
N ARG A 158 -5.16 -8.77 16.78
CA ARG A 158 -5.65 -8.98 15.41
C ARG A 158 -7.15 -9.20 15.40
N GLU A 159 -7.83 -8.47 14.51
CA GLU A 159 -9.22 -8.74 14.22
C GLU A 159 -9.37 -9.90 13.21
N ASP A 160 -10.61 -10.37 13.00
CA ASP A 160 -10.95 -11.40 12.01
C ASP A 160 -10.31 -11.12 10.64
N VAL A 161 -9.51 -12.10 10.20
CA VAL A 161 -8.72 -12.00 8.98
C VAL A 161 -9.54 -12.25 7.72
N ARG A 162 -10.75 -12.80 7.84
CA ARG A 162 -11.54 -13.29 6.71
C ARG A 162 -12.07 -12.17 5.82
N ASP A 163 -12.35 -12.53 4.57
CA ASP A 163 -13.08 -11.68 3.64
C ASP A 163 -14.59 -11.92 3.78
N ALA A 164 -15.36 -10.85 3.68
CA ALA A 164 -16.81 -10.86 3.64
C ALA A 164 -17.27 -10.72 2.18
N PHE A 165 -18.18 -11.61 1.78
CA PHE A 165 -18.98 -11.52 0.58
C PHE A 165 -20.18 -10.61 0.82
N ILE A 166 -20.39 -9.66 -0.10
CA ILE A 166 -21.45 -8.66 -0.02
C ILE A 166 -22.17 -8.66 -1.36
N CYS A 167 -23.44 -9.03 -1.32
CA CYS A 167 -24.33 -9.15 -2.46
C CYS A 167 -25.78 -8.91 -2.03
N LEU A 168 -26.56 -8.28 -2.89
CA LEU A 168 -27.96 -7.96 -2.62
C LEU A 168 -28.93 -9.07 -3.06
N THR A 169 -28.49 -9.99 -3.92
CA THR A 169 -29.40 -10.91 -4.64
C THR A 169 -29.19 -12.38 -4.33
N VAL A 170 -27.98 -12.81 -3.94
CA VAL A 170 -27.66 -14.22 -3.65
C VAL A 170 -26.83 -14.35 -2.38
N LYS A 171 -26.79 -15.54 -1.77
CA LYS A 171 -26.17 -15.74 -0.44
C LYS A 171 -24.70 -16.14 -0.49
N SER A 172 -24.20 -16.58 -1.63
CA SER A 172 -22.82 -17.06 -1.76
C SER A 172 -22.25 -16.76 -3.14
N LEU A 173 -20.91 -16.84 -3.27
CA LEU A 173 -20.23 -16.73 -4.57
C LEU A 173 -20.69 -17.83 -5.55
N ALA A 174 -20.99 -19.04 -5.04
CA ALA A 174 -21.41 -20.18 -5.85
C ALA A 174 -22.80 -20.01 -6.47
N GLU A 175 -23.65 -19.16 -5.88
CA GLU A 175 -25.00 -18.87 -6.38
C GLU A 175 -25.02 -17.78 -7.45
N LEU A 176 -23.90 -17.08 -7.69
CA LEU A 176 -23.84 -16.05 -8.73
C LEU A 176 -23.98 -16.68 -10.12
N PRO A 177 -24.91 -16.19 -10.97
CA PRO A 177 -25.02 -16.65 -12.35
C PRO A 177 -23.71 -16.46 -13.12
N ALA A 178 -23.46 -17.33 -14.10
CA ALA A 178 -22.32 -17.18 -15.01
C ALA A 178 -22.34 -15.77 -15.65
N GLY A 179 -21.17 -15.14 -15.75
CA GLY A 179 -21.01 -13.79 -16.26
C GLY A 179 -21.30 -12.66 -15.27
N SER A 180 -21.73 -12.95 -14.04
CA SER A 180 -21.90 -11.93 -12.99
C SER A 180 -20.61 -11.17 -12.71
N VAL A 181 -20.74 -9.88 -12.42
CA VAL A 181 -19.62 -8.96 -12.21
C VAL A 181 -19.36 -8.75 -10.72
N ILE A 182 -18.14 -9.04 -10.29
CA ILE A 182 -17.64 -8.82 -8.94
C ILE A 182 -16.68 -7.63 -8.93
N GLY A 183 -16.93 -6.67 -8.05
CA GLY A 183 -16.04 -5.54 -7.82
C GLY A 183 -14.90 -5.86 -6.86
N THR A 184 -13.65 -5.84 -7.32
CA THR A 184 -12.47 -5.82 -6.45
C THR A 184 -11.24 -5.29 -7.18
N ALA A 185 -10.48 -4.40 -6.54
CA ALA A 185 -9.17 -3.96 -7.02
C ALA A 185 -7.99 -4.83 -6.55
N SER A 186 -8.26 -5.90 -5.79
CA SER A 186 -7.23 -6.79 -5.24
C SER A 186 -6.97 -7.95 -6.18
N LEU A 187 -5.76 -8.04 -6.74
CA LEU A 187 -5.36 -9.18 -7.57
C LEU A 187 -5.40 -10.50 -6.79
N ARG A 188 -5.09 -10.48 -5.49
CA ARG A 188 -5.23 -11.63 -4.59
C ARG A 188 -6.65 -12.20 -4.58
N ARG A 189 -7.65 -11.33 -4.45
CA ARG A 189 -9.07 -11.75 -4.45
C ARG A 189 -9.50 -12.19 -5.83
N GLN A 190 -9.15 -11.40 -6.85
CA GLN A 190 -9.47 -11.69 -8.24
C GLN A 190 -8.98 -13.08 -8.63
N SER A 191 -7.71 -13.39 -8.40
CA SER A 191 -7.13 -14.68 -8.78
C SER A 191 -7.80 -15.85 -8.07
N GLN A 192 -8.10 -15.73 -6.77
CA GLN A 192 -8.78 -16.79 -6.00
C GLN A 192 -10.25 -16.96 -6.41
N ILE A 193 -10.96 -15.88 -6.74
CA ILE A 193 -12.32 -15.96 -7.30
C ILE A 193 -12.28 -16.69 -8.63
N LEU A 194 -11.45 -16.24 -9.58
CA LEU A 194 -11.41 -16.78 -10.94
C LEU A 194 -10.89 -18.23 -10.97
N TYR A 195 -10.02 -18.61 -10.03
CA TYR A 195 -9.59 -20.00 -9.88
C TYR A 195 -10.74 -20.95 -9.56
N ARG A 196 -11.69 -20.55 -8.70
CA ARG A 196 -12.85 -21.40 -8.34
C ARG A 196 -14.07 -21.20 -9.21
N TYR A 197 -14.27 -19.97 -9.69
CA TYR A 197 -15.46 -19.55 -10.42
C TYR A 197 -15.05 -18.86 -11.72
N PRO A 198 -14.46 -19.60 -12.68
CA PRO A 198 -13.91 -19.02 -13.92
C PRO A 198 -14.97 -18.40 -14.84
N SER A 199 -16.25 -18.70 -14.61
CA SER A 199 -17.37 -18.09 -15.35
C SER A 199 -17.73 -16.68 -14.86
N LEU A 200 -17.21 -16.24 -13.70
CA LEU A 200 -17.48 -14.90 -13.17
C LEU A 200 -16.54 -13.87 -13.78
N LYS A 201 -16.95 -12.60 -13.75
CA LYS A 201 -16.14 -11.46 -14.19
C LYS A 201 -15.69 -10.64 -13.00
N VAL A 202 -14.43 -10.23 -12.98
CA VAL A 202 -13.90 -9.34 -11.93
C VAL A 202 -13.51 -8.01 -12.56
N VAL A 203 -13.96 -6.91 -11.96
CA VAL A 203 -13.66 -5.55 -12.43
C VAL A 203 -13.00 -4.73 -11.32
N ASN A 204 -12.13 -3.81 -11.73
CA ASN A 204 -11.46 -2.89 -10.81
C ASN A 204 -12.51 -2.03 -10.08
N PHE A 205 -12.46 -2.06 -8.74
CA PHE A 205 -13.46 -1.44 -7.89
C PHE A 205 -12.79 -0.73 -6.72
N ARG A 206 -12.88 0.60 -6.71
CA ARG A 206 -12.12 1.51 -5.83
C ARG A 206 -13.02 2.40 -5.00
N GLY A 207 -12.38 3.11 -4.08
CA GLY A 207 -13.01 3.94 -3.05
C GLY A 207 -12.78 3.37 -1.66
N ASN A 208 -13.15 4.16 -0.65
CA ASN A 208 -13.26 3.69 0.73
C ASN A 208 -14.43 2.69 0.87
N VAL A 209 -14.63 2.14 2.08
CA VAL A 209 -15.67 1.14 2.34
C VAL A 209 -17.06 1.64 1.95
N GLN A 210 -17.42 2.85 2.38
CA GLN A 210 -18.73 3.44 2.14
C GLN A 210 -18.98 3.70 0.65
N THR A 211 -17.99 4.23 -0.08
CA THR A 211 -18.11 4.45 -1.54
C THR A 211 -18.36 3.14 -2.26
N ARG A 212 -17.67 2.06 -1.89
CA ARG A 212 -17.85 0.74 -2.50
C ARG A 212 -19.24 0.16 -2.23
N LEU A 213 -19.75 0.30 -1.01
CA LEU A 213 -21.10 -0.13 -0.65
C LEU A 213 -22.16 0.67 -1.40
N LYS A 214 -21.97 2.00 -1.53
CA LYS A 214 -22.85 2.84 -2.35
C LYS A 214 -22.90 2.36 -3.81
N LYS A 215 -21.74 2.13 -4.43
CA LYS A 215 -21.64 1.66 -5.81
C LYS A 215 -22.28 0.28 -6.03
N LEU A 216 -22.18 -0.61 -5.04
CA LEU A 216 -22.89 -1.89 -5.05
C LEU A 216 -24.41 -1.67 -5.04
N ASN A 217 -24.91 -0.79 -4.17
CA ASN A 217 -26.34 -0.46 -4.09
C ASN A 217 -26.87 0.22 -5.37
N GLU A 218 -26.01 0.95 -6.06
CA GLU A 218 -26.31 1.57 -7.37
C GLU A 218 -26.24 0.56 -8.54
N GLY A 219 -25.84 -0.69 -8.28
CA GLY A 219 -25.80 -1.76 -9.27
C GLY A 219 -24.59 -1.71 -10.21
N GLU A 220 -23.51 -0.98 -9.88
CA GLU A 220 -22.27 -0.98 -10.70
C GLU A 220 -21.67 -2.39 -10.83
N VAL A 221 -21.88 -3.24 -9.82
CA VAL A 221 -21.45 -4.64 -9.76
C VAL A 221 -22.52 -5.47 -9.03
N GLN A 222 -22.60 -6.78 -9.26
CA GLN A 222 -23.54 -7.66 -8.57
C GLN A 222 -23.07 -8.03 -7.15
N ALA A 223 -21.75 -8.06 -6.93
CA ALA A 223 -21.18 -8.33 -5.62
C ALA A 223 -19.81 -7.64 -5.44
N THR A 224 -19.37 -7.51 -4.19
CA THR A 224 -18.02 -7.07 -3.84
C THR A 224 -17.49 -7.87 -2.66
N LEU A 225 -16.18 -7.82 -2.44
CA LEU A 225 -15.52 -8.36 -1.26
C LEU A 225 -14.90 -7.25 -0.41
N LEU A 226 -15.08 -7.30 0.91
CA LEU A 226 -14.43 -6.43 1.88
C LEU A 226 -13.81 -7.25 3.02
N ALA A 227 -12.81 -6.70 3.70
CA ALA A 227 -12.25 -7.39 4.87
C ALA A 227 -13.24 -7.26 6.03
N LEU A 228 -13.56 -8.37 6.71
CA LEU A 228 -14.54 -8.36 7.80
C LEU A 228 -14.12 -7.43 8.94
N ALA A 229 -12.83 -7.41 9.28
CA ALA A 229 -12.24 -6.46 10.24
C ALA A 229 -12.58 -5.00 9.94
N GLY A 230 -12.63 -4.62 8.66
CA GLY A 230 -12.96 -3.24 8.27
C GLY A 230 -14.42 -2.89 8.51
N LEU A 231 -15.32 -3.85 8.25
CA LEU A 231 -16.76 -3.70 8.51
C LEU A 231 -17.06 -3.67 10.01
N LYS A 232 -16.41 -4.54 10.80
CA LYS A 232 -16.54 -4.57 12.27
C LYS A 232 -16.11 -3.25 12.91
N ARG A 233 -14.95 -2.71 12.54
CA ARG A 233 -14.47 -1.41 13.04
C ARG A 233 -15.35 -0.22 12.68
N LEU A 234 -16.12 -0.34 11.59
CA LEU A 234 -17.04 0.70 11.13
C LEU A 234 -18.48 0.47 11.62
N ASN A 235 -18.75 -0.61 12.36
CA ASN A 235 -20.11 -1.06 12.71
C ASN A 235 -21.02 -1.20 11.48
N MET A 236 -20.50 -1.84 10.43
CA MET A 236 -21.19 -2.04 9.13
C MET A 236 -21.39 -3.53 8.78
N THR A 237 -21.41 -4.42 9.78
CA THR A 237 -21.50 -5.88 9.57
C THR A 237 -22.85 -6.34 9.05
N GLU A 238 -23.89 -5.52 9.14
CA GLU A 238 -25.21 -5.76 8.55
C GLU A 238 -25.17 -5.87 7.02
N ASN A 239 -24.11 -5.35 6.38
CA ASN A 239 -23.88 -5.48 4.95
C ASN A 239 -23.29 -6.84 4.57
N VAL A 240 -22.85 -7.67 5.53
CA VAL A 240 -22.22 -8.97 5.24
C VAL A 240 -23.29 -9.97 4.83
N THR A 241 -23.17 -10.48 3.61
CA THR A 241 -24.03 -11.56 3.12
C THR A 241 -23.51 -12.92 3.56
N ALA A 242 -22.21 -13.15 3.43
CA ALA A 242 -21.53 -14.35 3.90
C ALA A 242 -20.08 -14.05 4.28
N ILE A 243 -19.51 -14.84 5.19
CA ILE A 243 -18.09 -14.77 5.56
C ILE A 243 -17.38 -15.93 4.86
N LEU A 244 -16.38 -15.62 4.05
CA LEU A 244 -15.59 -16.63 3.36
C LEU A 244 -14.59 -17.27 4.33
N SER A 245 -14.54 -18.60 4.36
CA SER A 245 -13.51 -19.33 5.12
C SER A 245 -12.10 -18.99 4.60
N VAL A 246 -11.07 -19.29 5.40
CA VAL A 246 -9.67 -19.08 4.96
C VAL A 246 -9.25 -20.10 3.90
N GLU A 247 -9.99 -21.21 3.80
CA GLU A 247 -9.94 -22.17 2.71
C GLU A 247 -10.48 -21.53 1.44
N GLU A 248 -11.63 -20.85 1.52
CA GLU A 248 -12.24 -20.18 0.38
C GLU A 248 -11.48 -18.93 -0.07
N MET A 249 -10.94 -18.15 0.85
CA MET A 249 -10.28 -16.90 0.51
C MET A 249 -9.13 -16.66 1.47
N LEU A 250 -7.95 -17.16 1.11
CA LEU A 250 -6.76 -16.95 1.92
C LEU A 250 -6.49 -15.43 1.99
N PRO A 251 -6.33 -14.87 3.20
CA PRO A 251 -6.36 -13.43 3.40
C PRO A 251 -5.08 -12.75 2.89
N ALA A 252 -5.15 -11.43 2.74
CA ALA A 252 -3.96 -10.65 2.49
C ALA A 252 -3.02 -10.75 3.70
N ILE A 253 -1.72 -10.67 3.42
CA ILE A 253 -0.67 -10.57 4.43
C ILE A 253 -1.02 -9.45 5.41
N ALA A 254 -1.00 -9.77 6.70
CA ALA A 254 -1.31 -8.88 7.80
C ALA A 254 -2.74 -8.30 7.81
N GLN A 255 -3.70 -8.88 7.07
CA GLN A 255 -5.10 -8.49 7.15
C GLN A 255 -5.63 -8.63 8.58
N GLY A 256 -6.47 -7.68 9.02
CA GLY A 256 -7.04 -7.64 10.37
C GLY A 256 -6.18 -6.91 11.41
N ALA A 257 -4.86 -6.84 11.22
CA ALA A 257 -3.94 -6.20 12.17
C ALA A 257 -3.81 -4.68 11.94
N ILE A 258 -3.74 -3.93 13.04
CA ILE A 258 -3.30 -2.53 13.06
C ILE A 258 -1.83 -2.51 13.47
N GLY A 259 -1.02 -1.71 12.78
CA GLY A 259 0.38 -1.47 13.11
C GLY A 259 0.59 -0.03 13.54
N ILE A 260 1.46 0.14 14.53
CA ILE A 260 1.85 1.45 15.05
C ILE A 260 3.36 1.60 14.84
N ALA A 261 3.74 2.61 14.07
CA ALA A 261 5.12 2.97 13.82
C ALA A 261 5.52 4.21 14.62
N CYS A 262 6.80 4.29 14.99
CA CYS A 262 7.40 5.47 15.60
C CYS A 262 8.83 5.66 15.05
N ARG A 263 9.49 6.76 15.43
CA ARG A 263 10.91 6.96 15.10
C ARG A 263 11.78 5.99 15.89
N SER A 264 12.85 5.50 15.26
CA SER A 264 13.76 4.52 15.87
C SER A 264 14.56 5.06 17.06
N ASN A 265 14.65 6.38 17.21
CA ASN A 265 15.36 7.07 18.28
C ASN A 265 14.41 7.76 19.28
N ASP A 266 13.13 7.38 19.29
CA ASP A 266 12.11 7.95 20.17
C ASP A 266 11.68 6.94 21.24
N ASP A 267 12.51 6.81 22.26
CA ASP A 267 12.31 5.88 23.37
C ASP A 267 11.02 6.17 24.15
N LYS A 268 10.61 7.44 24.19
CA LYS A 268 9.35 7.86 24.83
C LYS A 268 8.15 7.25 24.10
N MET A 269 8.09 7.40 22.78
CA MET A 269 7.00 6.82 21.99
C MET A 269 7.06 5.29 21.97
N ALA A 270 8.26 4.71 21.88
CA ALA A 270 8.43 3.26 21.97
C ALA A 270 7.90 2.70 23.30
N THR A 271 8.13 3.39 24.41
CA THR A 271 7.62 3.03 25.74
C THR A 271 6.09 3.08 25.78
N TYR A 272 5.48 4.14 25.26
CA TYR A 272 4.01 4.25 25.25
C TYR A 272 3.32 3.14 24.45
N ILE A 273 3.83 2.85 23.25
CA ILE A 273 3.19 1.86 22.37
C ILE A 273 3.53 0.42 22.73
N ALA A 274 4.55 0.18 23.57
CA ALA A 274 4.89 -1.15 24.06
C ALA A 274 3.74 -1.79 24.85
N SER A 275 2.99 -1.00 25.63
CA SER A 275 1.83 -1.51 26.39
C SER A 275 0.65 -1.93 25.51
N LEU A 276 0.63 -1.50 24.25
CA LEU A 276 -0.43 -1.80 23.29
C LEU A 276 -0.12 -3.04 22.44
N ASN A 277 1.14 -3.47 22.42
CA ASN A 277 1.58 -4.55 21.55
C ASN A 277 0.98 -5.89 21.97
N HIS A 278 0.45 -6.61 20.99
CA HIS A 278 -0.02 -7.96 21.15
C HIS A 278 0.94 -8.91 20.41
N ASP A 279 1.78 -9.60 21.18
CA ASP A 279 2.88 -10.40 20.63
C ASP A 279 2.42 -11.52 19.71
N ASP A 280 1.31 -12.19 20.02
CA ASP A 280 0.76 -13.23 19.16
C ASP A 280 0.44 -12.68 17.76
N THR A 281 -0.08 -11.46 17.67
CA THR A 281 -0.33 -10.80 16.38
C THR A 281 0.97 -10.35 15.72
N ARG A 282 1.88 -9.72 16.47
CA ARG A 282 3.14 -9.21 15.95
C ARG A 282 3.99 -10.34 15.34
N LEU A 283 4.06 -11.49 16.01
CA LEU A 283 4.76 -12.69 15.53
C LEU A 283 4.13 -13.24 14.25
N ALA A 284 2.80 -13.44 14.24
CA ALA A 284 2.09 -13.90 13.03
C ALA A 284 2.32 -12.96 11.84
N VAL A 285 2.21 -11.65 12.06
CA VAL A 285 2.44 -10.63 11.04
C VAL A 285 3.90 -10.64 10.56
N ALA A 286 4.88 -10.85 11.45
CA ALA A 286 6.28 -10.96 11.07
C ALA A 286 6.54 -12.18 10.16
N CYS A 287 5.94 -13.33 10.46
CA CYS A 287 5.96 -14.55 9.63
C CYS A 287 5.44 -14.28 8.22
N GLU A 288 4.24 -13.72 8.13
CA GLU A 288 3.57 -13.43 6.86
C GLU A 288 4.32 -12.36 6.05
N ARG A 289 4.86 -11.32 6.71
CA ARG A 289 5.65 -10.28 6.05
C ARG A 289 6.98 -10.79 5.53
N ALA A 290 7.64 -11.71 6.24
CA ALA A 290 8.88 -12.33 5.78
C ALA A 290 8.66 -13.16 4.51
N PHE A 291 7.51 -13.84 4.41
CA PHE A 291 7.06 -14.49 3.17
C PHE A 291 6.84 -13.46 2.04
N LEU A 292 6.09 -12.39 2.30
CA LEU A 292 5.81 -11.36 1.30
C LEU A 292 7.08 -10.67 0.78
N GLU A 293 8.00 -10.34 1.70
CA GLU A 293 9.26 -9.70 1.39
C GLU A 293 10.13 -10.57 0.48
N THR A 294 10.18 -11.88 0.74
CA THR A 294 10.93 -12.83 -0.07
C THR A 294 10.44 -12.86 -1.52
N LEU A 295 9.15 -12.60 -1.75
CA LEU A 295 8.54 -12.55 -3.09
C LEU A 295 8.59 -11.17 -3.75
N ASP A 296 9.21 -10.16 -3.11
CA ASP A 296 9.06 -8.73 -3.43
C ASP A 296 7.59 -8.29 -3.63
N GLY A 297 6.71 -8.88 -2.82
CA GLY A 297 5.28 -8.70 -2.95
C GLY A 297 4.76 -7.36 -2.41
N SER A 298 3.55 -7.00 -2.80
CA SER A 298 2.84 -5.81 -2.32
C SER A 298 1.32 -5.98 -2.37
N CYS A 299 0.56 -4.94 -2.03
CA CYS A 299 -0.90 -4.93 -2.19
C CYS A 299 -1.37 -5.09 -3.67
N ARG A 300 -0.43 -5.02 -4.61
CA ARG A 300 -0.65 -5.13 -6.06
C ARG A 300 -0.33 -6.50 -6.63
N THR A 301 0.18 -7.43 -5.81
CA THR A 301 0.55 -8.77 -6.28
C THR A 301 -0.51 -9.79 -5.86
N PRO A 302 -0.79 -10.82 -6.68
CA PRO A 302 -1.73 -11.91 -6.38
C PRO A 302 -1.14 -12.90 -5.36
N ILE A 303 -0.84 -12.39 -4.16
CA ILE A 303 -0.19 -13.12 -3.06
C ILE A 303 -1.13 -13.10 -1.85
N ALA A 304 -1.27 -14.25 -1.20
CA ALA A 304 -1.97 -14.39 0.06
C ALA A 304 -1.13 -15.16 1.07
N GLY A 305 -1.37 -14.92 2.35
CA GLY A 305 -0.72 -15.68 3.40
C GLY A 305 -1.32 -15.40 4.77
N TYR A 306 -1.31 -16.43 5.61
CA TYR A 306 -1.90 -16.40 6.94
C TYR A 306 -1.13 -17.29 7.89
N ALA A 307 -0.63 -16.69 8.98
CA ALA A 307 -0.02 -17.37 10.11
C ALA A 307 -0.94 -17.26 11.33
N HIS A 308 -1.10 -18.37 12.05
CA HIS A 308 -1.83 -18.40 13.31
C HIS A 308 -1.26 -19.46 14.25
N ARG A 309 -1.60 -19.35 15.53
CA ARG A 309 -1.26 -20.33 16.56
C ARG A 309 -2.31 -21.44 16.54
N ASP A 310 -1.88 -22.69 16.43
CA ASP A 310 -2.77 -23.84 16.56
C ASP A 310 -2.99 -24.24 18.03
N SER A 311 -3.83 -25.26 18.27
CA SER A 311 -4.14 -25.76 19.62
C SER A 311 -2.93 -26.30 20.37
N ASP A 312 -1.89 -26.74 19.65
CA ASP A 312 -0.66 -27.29 20.23
C ASP A 312 0.37 -26.18 20.54
N GLY A 313 0.01 -24.92 20.26
CA GLY A 313 0.88 -23.76 20.46
C GLY A 313 1.87 -23.51 19.32
N ASN A 314 1.79 -24.24 18.20
CA ASN A 314 2.67 -24.08 17.05
C ASN A 314 2.17 -22.99 16.10
N CYS A 315 3.08 -22.41 15.32
CA CYS A 315 2.72 -21.58 14.18
C CYS A 315 2.32 -22.47 13.00
N VAL A 316 1.14 -22.22 12.43
CA VAL A 316 0.71 -22.75 11.13
C VAL A 316 0.65 -21.60 10.14
N LEU A 317 1.53 -21.66 9.12
CA LEU A 317 1.58 -20.73 8.01
C LEU A 317 0.99 -21.39 6.75
N ARG A 318 0.05 -20.72 6.09
CA ARG A 318 -0.41 -21.05 4.73
C ARG A 318 -0.13 -19.88 3.81
N CYS A 319 0.31 -20.17 2.60
CA CYS A 319 0.71 -19.17 1.62
C CYS A 319 0.25 -19.58 0.22
N LEU A 320 -0.04 -18.59 -0.63
CA LEU A 320 -0.25 -18.82 -2.05
C LEU A 320 0.26 -17.66 -2.93
N VAL A 321 0.59 -18.01 -4.16
CA VAL A 321 0.83 -17.11 -5.28
C VAL A 321 -0.01 -17.59 -6.45
N ALA A 322 -0.67 -16.68 -7.16
CA ALA A 322 -1.52 -17.04 -8.30
C ALA A 322 -1.24 -16.16 -9.54
N SER A 323 -1.64 -16.63 -10.72
CA SER A 323 -1.79 -15.76 -11.87
C SER A 323 -3.03 -14.85 -11.70
N PRO A 324 -3.02 -13.59 -12.19
CA PRO A 324 -4.16 -12.68 -12.02
C PRO A 324 -5.48 -13.19 -12.62
N ASP A 325 -5.42 -14.04 -13.64
CA ASP A 325 -6.57 -14.69 -14.28
C ASP A 325 -7.07 -15.94 -13.54
N GLY A 326 -6.38 -16.35 -12.46
CA GLY A 326 -6.72 -17.52 -11.66
C GLY A 326 -6.40 -18.88 -12.32
N THR A 327 -5.80 -18.92 -13.51
CA THR A 327 -5.52 -20.20 -14.22
C THR A 327 -4.41 -21.03 -13.57
N ARG A 328 -3.53 -20.40 -12.78
CA ARG A 328 -2.46 -21.08 -12.04
C ARG A 328 -2.41 -20.57 -10.60
N VAL A 329 -2.45 -21.49 -9.65
CA VAL A 329 -2.27 -21.22 -8.22
C VAL A 329 -1.20 -22.15 -7.67
N LEU A 330 -0.24 -21.57 -6.95
CA LEU A 330 0.81 -22.29 -6.23
C LEU A 330 0.61 -22.05 -4.74
N GLU A 331 0.42 -23.13 -3.99
CA GLU A 331 0.23 -23.09 -2.54
C GLU A 331 1.39 -23.76 -1.82
N THR A 332 1.64 -23.32 -0.58
CA THR A 332 2.56 -23.98 0.35
C THR A 332 2.11 -23.75 1.80
N SER A 333 2.58 -24.60 2.70
CA SER A 333 2.34 -24.49 4.13
C SER A 333 3.56 -24.86 4.96
N ARG A 334 3.64 -24.33 6.18
CA ARG A 334 4.67 -24.66 7.18
C ARG A 334 4.01 -24.79 8.56
N LYS A 335 4.53 -25.70 9.37
CA LYS A 335 4.23 -25.79 10.81
C LYS A 335 5.56 -25.78 11.58
N GLY A 336 5.64 -25.02 12.66
CA GLY A 336 6.86 -24.87 13.46
C GLY A 336 6.64 -24.12 14.76
N LEU A 337 7.72 -23.85 15.49
CA LEU A 337 7.65 -23.14 16.76
C LEU A 337 7.06 -21.74 16.59
N TYR A 338 6.23 -21.33 17.55
CA TYR A 338 5.68 -19.98 17.58
C TYR A 338 6.66 -19.00 18.26
N ALA A 339 7.83 -18.86 17.64
CA ALA A 339 8.92 -17.99 18.08
C ALA A 339 9.40 -17.13 16.89
N LEU A 340 9.86 -15.91 17.17
CA LEU A 340 10.12 -14.91 16.13
C LEU A 340 11.06 -15.41 15.03
N ASP A 341 12.21 -15.98 15.41
CA ASP A 341 13.23 -16.40 14.45
C ASP A 341 12.76 -17.58 13.59
N ASP A 342 12.13 -18.59 14.21
CA ASP A 342 11.53 -19.73 13.52
C ASP A 342 10.45 -19.28 12.53
N MET A 343 9.56 -18.39 12.96
CA MET A 343 8.44 -17.90 12.14
C MET A 343 8.94 -17.05 10.96
N VAL A 344 9.93 -16.19 11.17
CA VAL A 344 10.56 -15.42 10.07
C VAL A 344 11.28 -16.36 9.10
N ALA A 345 11.98 -17.39 9.61
CA ALA A 345 12.62 -18.39 8.77
C ALA A 345 11.60 -19.21 7.96
N MET A 346 10.49 -19.64 8.57
CA MET A 346 9.38 -20.32 7.90
C MET A 346 8.79 -19.48 6.77
N GLY A 347 8.54 -18.19 7.03
CA GLY A 347 8.03 -17.27 6.00
C GLY A 347 8.98 -17.16 4.81
N LYS A 348 10.28 -16.96 5.06
CA LYS A 348 11.31 -16.90 4.02
C LYS A 348 11.42 -18.19 3.22
N ASP A 349 11.39 -19.33 3.90
CA ASP A 349 11.49 -20.64 3.27
C ASP A 349 10.29 -20.92 2.35
N ALA A 350 9.08 -20.64 2.82
CA ALA A 350 7.85 -20.72 2.01
C ALA A 350 7.95 -19.83 0.75
N GLY A 351 8.49 -18.63 0.88
CA GLY A 351 8.68 -17.70 -0.24
C GLY A 351 9.67 -18.25 -1.28
N LYS A 352 10.81 -18.78 -0.84
CA LYS A 352 11.83 -19.39 -1.70
C LYS A 352 11.29 -20.60 -2.46
N GLU A 353 10.50 -21.44 -1.79
CA GLU A 353 9.86 -22.59 -2.44
C GLU A 353 8.92 -22.15 -3.57
N LEU A 354 8.07 -21.15 -3.32
CA LEU A 354 7.16 -20.65 -4.35
C LEU A 354 7.89 -19.96 -5.51
N LEU A 355 8.98 -19.24 -5.27
CA LEU A 355 9.84 -18.70 -6.35
C LEU A 355 10.42 -19.80 -7.23
N SER A 356 10.89 -20.89 -6.60
CA SER A 356 11.42 -22.04 -7.32
C SER A 356 10.34 -22.71 -8.19
N LYS A 357 9.13 -22.92 -7.63
CA LYS A 357 7.98 -23.52 -8.33
C LYS A 357 7.39 -22.62 -9.43
N ALA A 358 7.44 -21.30 -9.26
CA ALA A 358 6.94 -20.34 -10.24
C ALA A 358 7.72 -20.42 -11.56
N GLY A 359 9.04 -20.65 -11.48
CA GLY A 359 9.95 -20.67 -12.62
C GLY A 359 10.21 -19.27 -13.20
N PRO A 360 11.14 -19.15 -14.19
CA PRO A 360 11.63 -17.86 -14.69
C PRO A 360 10.53 -16.95 -15.27
N VAL A 361 9.52 -17.54 -15.90
CA VAL A 361 8.44 -16.81 -16.59
C VAL A 361 7.46 -16.17 -15.59
N CYS A 362 7.08 -16.87 -14.51
CA CYS A 362 6.23 -16.26 -13.47
C CYS A 362 7.00 -15.29 -12.56
N ASN A 363 8.32 -15.47 -12.40
CA ASN A 363 9.15 -14.45 -11.73
C ASN A 363 9.03 -13.10 -12.47
N SER A 364 8.97 -13.07 -13.80
CA SER A 364 8.75 -11.81 -14.52
C SER A 364 7.40 -11.15 -14.20
N VAL A 365 6.34 -11.92 -13.89
CA VAL A 365 4.99 -11.40 -13.55
C VAL A 365 4.92 -10.91 -12.11
N LEU A 366 5.57 -11.61 -11.17
CA LEU A 366 5.75 -11.13 -9.79
C LEU A 366 6.59 -9.83 -9.74
N TRP A 367 7.58 -9.72 -10.64
CA TRP A 367 8.47 -8.56 -10.75
C TRP A 367 7.98 -7.49 -11.74
N SER A 368 6.87 -7.72 -12.46
CA SER A 368 6.38 -6.85 -13.54
C SER A 368 5.95 -5.46 -13.07
N SER A 369 5.74 -5.27 -11.76
CA SER A 369 5.53 -3.93 -11.18
C SER A 369 6.68 -2.95 -11.46
N TYR A 370 7.87 -3.44 -11.88
CA TYR A 370 9.01 -2.61 -12.30
C TYR A 370 9.15 -2.45 -13.82
N MET A 371 8.57 -3.32 -14.65
CA MET A 371 8.74 -3.27 -16.12
C MET A 371 7.62 -2.55 -16.87
N PHE A 372 6.54 -2.15 -16.20
CA PHE A 372 5.43 -1.48 -16.87
C PHE A 372 5.75 -0.06 -17.37
N TRP A 373 6.88 0.55 -16.95
CA TRP A 373 7.35 1.81 -17.53
C TRP A 373 8.15 1.65 -18.82
N SER A 374 8.74 0.48 -19.09
CA SER A 374 9.47 0.26 -20.35
C SER A 374 8.53 -0.21 -21.46
N ALA A 375 7.63 -1.16 -21.21
CA ALA A 375 6.82 -1.73 -22.30
C ALA A 375 5.72 -0.78 -22.84
N ALA A 376 5.11 0.05 -21.99
CA ALA A 376 4.03 0.96 -22.42
C ALA A 376 4.55 2.24 -23.10
N PHE A 377 5.77 2.69 -22.75
CA PHE A 377 6.41 3.83 -23.41
C PHE A 377 7.04 3.44 -24.76
N ILE A 378 7.50 2.18 -24.88
CA ILE A 378 8.17 1.69 -26.10
C ILE A 378 7.17 1.26 -27.19
N ASN A 379 5.97 0.77 -26.84
CA ASN A 379 5.01 0.29 -27.83
C ASN A 379 4.19 1.39 -28.56
N LYS A 380 4.38 2.67 -28.24
CA LYS A 380 3.61 3.78 -28.85
C LYS A 380 4.43 5.02 -29.22
N MET A 381 5.76 4.97 -29.16
CA MET A 381 6.60 6.04 -29.70
C MET A 381 6.87 5.79 -31.17
N ASP A 382 6.29 6.62 -32.05
CA ASP A 382 6.74 6.65 -33.43
C ASP A 382 8.17 7.23 -33.53
N GLU A 383 8.82 6.91 -34.65
CA GLU A 383 10.22 7.26 -34.94
C GLU A 383 10.45 8.79 -34.91
N GLN A 384 9.41 9.58 -35.21
CA GLN A 384 9.47 11.05 -35.25
C GLN A 384 9.45 11.67 -33.84
N THR A 385 8.70 11.07 -32.92
CA THR A 385 8.59 11.49 -31.51
C THR A 385 9.89 11.19 -30.76
N ALA A 386 10.53 10.05 -31.05
CA ALA A 386 11.85 9.69 -30.50
C ALA A 386 12.94 10.67 -30.94
N ALA A 387 12.94 11.06 -32.21
CA ALA A 387 13.90 12.03 -32.75
C ALA A 387 13.70 13.45 -32.18
N LEU A 388 12.46 13.86 -31.91
CA LEU A 388 12.14 15.17 -31.34
C LEU A 388 12.53 15.28 -29.86
N LEU A 389 12.32 14.21 -29.08
CA LEU A 389 12.72 14.14 -27.67
C LEU A 389 14.24 14.10 -27.48
N TRP A 390 14.97 13.46 -28.40
CA TRP A 390 16.43 13.47 -28.43
C TRP A 390 17.00 14.85 -28.79
N LYS A 391 16.42 15.54 -29.78
CA LYS A 391 16.86 16.88 -30.19
C LYS A 391 16.56 17.99 -29.17
N THR A 392 15.58 17.79 -28.27
CA THR A 392 15.15 18.83 -27.30
C THR A 392 15.78 18.71 -25.91
N ASN A 393 16.72 17.78 -25.71
CA ASN A 393 17.49 17.63 -24.46
C ASN A 393 16.62 17.47 -23.18
N LYS A 394 15.41 16.92 -23.31
CA LYS A 394 14.46 16.74 -22.19
C LYS A 394 14.63 15.43 -21.40
N ILE A 395 15.67 14.64 -21.68
CA ILE A 395 16.04 13.47 -20.88
C ILE A 395 17.43 13.74 -20.29
N SER A 396 17.50 14.12 -19.01
CA SER A 396 18.77 14.16 -18.30
C SER A 396 19.14 12.76 -17.80
N VAL A 397 20.40 12.38 -18.02
CA VAL A 397 21.00 11.08 -17.64
C VAL A 397 20.98 10.83 -16.12
N SER A 398 20.53 11.79 -15.32
CA SER A 398 20.30 11.64 -13.88
C SER A 398 19.14 10.70 -13.52
N SER A 399 18.19 10.44 -14.43
CA SER A 399 17.00 9.63 -14.14
C SER A 399 17.24 8.11 -14.15
N PHE A 400 18.43 7.67 -14.56
CA PHE A 400 18.80 6.24 -14.62
C PHE A 400 19.64 5.78 -13.41
N GLN A 401 19.86 6.66 -12.42
CA GLN A 401 20.87 6.44 -11.38
C GLN A 401 20.43 5.58 -10.19
N VAL A 402 19.27 4.93 -10.24
CA VAL A 402 18.81 4.08 -9.14
C VAL A 402 18.30 2.78 -9.74
N HIS A 403 19.11 1.70 -9.68
CA HIS A 403 18.68 0.29 -9.56
C HIS A 403 19.81 -0.76 -9.74
N LEU A 404 21.08 -0.40 -9.58
CA LEU A 404 22.20 -1.38 -9.62
C LEU A 404 22.87 -1.63 -8.26
N ALA A 405 22.46 -0.92 -7.20
CA ALA A 405 23.09 -1.00 -5.88
C ALA A 405 22.65 -2.20 -5.01
N ARG A 406 21.83 -3.13 -5.53
CA ARG A 406 21.26 -4.26 -4.74
C ARG A 406 21.58 -5.66 -5.25
N TYR A 407 22.37 -5.81 -6.31
CA TYR A 407 22.72 -7.14 -6.81
C TYR A 407 24.03 -7.62 -6.17
N GLU A 408 23.90 -8.30 -5.02
CA GLU A 408 25.03 -8.94 -4.32
C GLU A 408 25.47 -10.28 -4.95
N SER A 409 24.78 -10.79 -5.98
CA SER A 409 25.20 -12.01 -6.68
C SER A 409 25.38 -11.79 -8.19
N SER A 410 26.51 -12.29 -8.70
CA SER A 410 26.91 -12.26 -10.13
C SER A 410 25.85 -12.86 -11.06
N GLN A 411 25.12 -13.88 -10.58
CA GLN A 411 24.11 -14.59 -11.36
C GLN A 411 22.95 -13.70 -11.83
N HIS A 412 22.54 -12.71 -11.02
CA HIS A 412 21.40 -11.85 -11.36
C HIS A 412 21.79 -10.80 -12.40
N LEU A 413 23.03 -10.32 -12.35
CA LEU A 413 23.56 -9.41 -13.36
C LEU A 413 23.76 -10.14 -14.70
N GLU A 414 24.26 -11.39 -14.65
CA GLU A 414 24.40 -12.26 -15.84
C GLU A 414 23.05 -12.57 -16.49
N ASN A 415 22.03 -12.89 -15.70
CA ASN A 415 20.68 -13.15 -16.21
C ASN A 415 20.05 -11.89 -16.83
N PHE A 416 20.23 -10.72 -16.21
CA PHE A 416 19.76 -9.45 -16.78
C PHE A 416 20.44 -9.15 -18.12
N LEU A 417 21.77 -9.33 -18.19
CA LEU A 417 22.53 -9.12 -19.41
C LEU A 417 22.15 -10.13 -20.50
N ALA A 418 21.90 -11.40 -20.16
CA ALA A 418 21.47 -12.42 -21.10
C ALA A 418 20.10 -12.10 -21.73
N VAL A 419 19.13 -11.63 -20.92
CA VAL A 419 17.80 -11.21 -21.40
C VAL A 419 17.89 -9.95 -22.28
N PHE A 420 18.76 -9.01 -21.91
CA PHE A 420 19.00 -7.80 -22.69
C PHE A 420 19.64 -8.12 -24.06
N VAL A 421 20.57 -9.07 -24.10
CA VAL A 421 21.21 -9.55 -25.34
C VAL A 421 20.21 -10.26 -26.25
N ASP A 422 19.39 -11.16 -25.71
CA ASP A 422 18.36 -11.87 -26.50
C ASP A 422 17.30 -10.91 -27.06
N PHE A 423 16.96 -9.85 -26.32
CA PHE A 423 16.08 -8.79 -26.84
C PHE A 423 16.69 -8.03 -28.04
N CYS A 424 17.96 -7.62 -27.93
CA CYS A 424 18.69 -6.97 -29.01
C CYS A 424 18.81 -7.86 -30.26
N ASP A 425 19.06 -9.17 -30.07
CA ASP A 425 19.13 -10.13 -31.17
C ASP A 425 17.78 -10.33 -31.87
N ARG A 426 16.67 -10.38 -31.13
CA ARG A 426 15.33 -10.52 -31.70
C ARG A 426 14.88 -9.30 -32.49
N GLU A 427 15.16 -8.10 -32.00
CA GLU A 427 14.83 -6.86 -32.72
C GLU A 427 15.68 -6.72 -33.99
N ASN A 428 16.95 -7.15 -33.96
CA ASN A 428 17.81 -7.18 -35.14
C ASN A 428 17.36 -8.25 -36.18
N GLN A 429 16.85 -9.40 -35.73
CA GLN A 429 16.24 -10.40 -36.63
C GLN A 429 14.95 -9.89 -37.28
N LYS A 430 14.12 -9.13 -36.57
CA LYS A 430 12.96 -8.45 -37.15
C LYS A 430 13.40 -7.45 -38.23
N GLU A 431 14.44 -6.68 -37.97
CA GLU A 431 14.98 -5.71 -38.95
C GLU A 431 15.45 -6.42 -40.23
N LYS A 432 16.16 -7.56 -40.12
CA LYS A 432 16.58 -8.42 -41.26
C LYS A 432 15.43 -8.99 -42.09
N SER A 433 14.26 -9.21 -41.48
CA SER A 433 13.10 -9.79 -42.17
C SER A 433 12.39 -8.80 -43.12
N THR A 434 12.53 -7.50 -42.86
CA THR A 434 11.91 -6.44 -43.66
C THR A 434 12.69 -6.14 -44.95
N LYS A 435 11.97 -5.68 -45.99
CA LYS A 435 12.59 -5.31 -47.28
C LYS A 435 13.57 -4.15 -47.12
N ALA A 436 13.25 -3.18 -46.25
CA ALA A 436 14.10 -2.03 -45.93
C ALA A 436 15.39 -2.39 -45.17
N GLY A 437 15.36 -3.41 -44.30
CA GLY A 437 16.57 -3.89 -43.61
C GLY A 437 17.53 -4.66 -44.52
N ARG A 438 17.01 -5.39 -45.51
CA ARG A 438 17.82 -6.07 -46.54
C ARG A 438 18.54 -5.10 -47.48
N ASP A 439 17.91 -3.98 -47.81
CA ASP A 439 18.53 -2.95 -48.66
C ASP A 439 19.60 -2.15 -47.91
N ARG A 440 19.47 -1.95 -46.59
CA ARG A 440 20.51 -1.33 -45.73
C ARG A 440 21.77 -2.19 -45.60
N LEU A 441 21.65 -3.52 -45.55
CA LEU A 441 22.80 -4.45 -45.46
C LEU A 441 23.62 -4.55 -46.76
N ARG A 442 23.07 -4.15 -47.91
CA ARG A 442 23.81 -4.07 -49.19
C ARG A 442 24.68 -2.81 -49.31
N GLY A 443 24.51 -1.82 -48.43
CA GLY A 443 25.18 -0.52 -48.46
C GLY A 443 26.54 -0.42 -47.75
N GLY A 444 27.12 -1.53 -47.28
CA GLY A 444 28.50 -1.54 -46.78
C GLY A 444 28.69 -1.36 -45.26
N LEU A 445 27.73 -1.77 -44.42
CA LEU A 445 28.06 -2.06 -43.01
C LEU A 445 28.58 -3.49 -42.90
N GLN A 446 29.81 -3.65 -42.42
CA GLN A 446 30.40 -4.95 -42.11
C GLN A 446 29.60 -5.68 -41.02
N ASP A 447 29.58 -7.01 -41.19
CA ASP A 447 28.91 -7.99 -40.34
C ASP A 447 29.56 -8.05 -38.94
N VAL A 448 28.90 -7.48 -37.94
CA VAL A 448 29.37 -7.44 -36.54
C VAL A 448 29.26 -8.82 -35.85
N THR A 449 28.71 -9.83 -36.53
CA THR A 449 28.45 -11.16 -35.95
C THR A 449 29.68 -12.08 -35.82
N SER A 450 30.87 -11.66 -36.30
CA SER A 450 32.09 -12.48 -36.27
C SER A 450 33.15 -12.06 -35.25
N LEU A 451 32.89 -11.04 -34.42
CA LEU A 451 33.86 -10.55 -33.45
C LEU A 451 33.82 -11.36 -32.14
N PRO A 452 34.94 -11.96 -31.68
CA PRO A 452 34.96 -12.72 -30.43
C PRO A 452 34.82 -11.80 -29.21
N TRP A 453 33.79 -12.04 -28.40
CA TRP A 453 33.57 -11.35 -27.12
C TRP A 453 34.29 -12.08 -26.00
N LYS A 454 34.99 -11.35 -25.13
CA LYS A 454 35.66 -11.93 -23.96
C LYS A 454 35.35 -11.14 -22.70
N LEU A 455 34.77 -11.82 -21.71
CA LEU A 455 34.58 -11.29 -20.37
C LEU A 455 35.85 -11.60 -19.56
N CYS A 456 36.56 -10.57 -19.12
CA CYS A 456 37.80 -10.73 -18.35
C CYS A 456 37.62 -10.19 -16.92
N LYS A 457 38.09 -10.98 -15.94
CA LYS A 457 38.12 -10.61 -14.53
C LYS A 457 39.47 -9.98 -14.20
N GLU A 458 39.48 -8.70 -13.85
CA GLU A 458 40.70 -8.01 -13.41
C GLU A 458 40.68 -7.71 -11.90
N ARG A 459 41.84 -7.34 -11.34
CA ARG A 459 42.04 -7.10 -9.90
C ARG A 459 41.12 -6.02 -9.29
N ARG A 460 40.39 -5.23 -10.08
CA ARG A 460 39.49 -4.15 -9.62
C ARG A 460 38.09 -4.15 -10.26
N GLY A 461 37.68 -5.21 -10.97
CA GLY A 461 36.34 -5.28 -11.57
C GLY A 461 36.23 -6.24 -12.77
N TRP A 462 35.03 -6.29 -13.36
CA TRP A 462 34.73 -7.06 -14.57
C TRP A 462 34.85 -6.14 -15.80
N MET A 463 35.50 -6.65 -16.85
CA MET A 463 35.71 -5.93 -18.11
C MET A 463 35.11 -6.72 -19.27
N LEU A 464 34.30 -6.04 -20.10
CA LEU A 464 33.77 -6.57 -21.34
C LEU A 464 34.57 -5.98 -22.51
N CYS A 465 35.38 -6.81 -23.17
CA CYS A 465 36.19 -6.37 -24.30
C CYS A 465 35.51 -6.73 -25.62
N VAL A 466 35.38 -5.74 -26.51
CA VAL A 466 34.92 -5.90 -27.89
C VAL A 466 36.13 -5.64 -28.79
N GLY A 467 36.58 -6.65 -29.54
CA GLY A 467 37.66 -6.45 -30.50
C GLY A 467 37.15 -5.72 -31.73
N LEU A 468 37.68 -4.53 -32.04
CA LEU A 468 37.47 -3.83 -33.32
C LEU A 468 38.81 -3.77 -34.06
N SER A 469 38.80 -3.91 -35.39
CA SER A 469 40.01 -3.88 -36.21
C SER A 469 40.65 -2.48 -36.26
N SER A 470 41.96 -2.44 -35.99
CA SER A 470 43.05 -1.48 -36.28
C SER A 470 42.86 0.05 -36.34
N SER A 471 41.70 0.68 -36.19
CA SER A 471 41.64 2.16 -36.16
C SER A 471 40.54 2.81 -35.32
N LEU A 472 39.73 2.04 -34.59
CA LEU A 472 38.89 2.56 -33.51
C LEU A 472 38.84 1.55 -32.36
N LYS A 473 39.16 1.98 -31.13
CA LYS A 473 38.98 1.19 -29.92
C LYS A 473 37.85 1.81 -29.09
N LEU A 474 36.74 1.09 -28.97
CA LEU A 474 35.69 1.45 -28.03
C LEU A 474 36.04 0.87 -26.65
N GLU A 475 36.43 1.72 -25.70
CA GLU A 475 36.80 1.29 -24.35
C GLU A 475 35.64 1.54 -23.38
N VAL A 476 34.94 0.49 -22.97
CA VAL A 476 33.89 0.57 -21.94
C VAL A 476 34.46 0.08 -20.61
N ARG A 477 34.85 1.01 -19.74
CA ARG A 477 35.34 0.69 -18.39
C ARG A 477 34.21 0.76 -17.37
N VAL A 478 33.87 -0.38 -16.77
CA VAL A 478 33.05 -0.45 -15.57
C VAL A 478 33.98 -0.54 -14.36
N LEU A 479 34.29 0.62 -13.77
CA LEU A 479 35.13 0.70 -12.56
C LEU A 479 34.26 0.53 -11.32
N ALA A 480 34.35 -0.64 -10.70
CA ALA A 480 33.84 -0.87 -9.35
C ALA A 480 34.89 -0.38 -8.33
N LEU A 481 34.78 0.87 -7.87
CA LEU A 481 35.65 1.37 -6.81
C LEU A 481 35.22 0.79 -5.46
N HIS A 482 35.95 -0.21 -4.99
CA HIS A 482 35.89 -0.63 -3.59
C HIS A 482 36.76 0.32 -2.75
N GLN A 483 36.16 1.41 -2.25
CA GLN A 483 36.69 2.10 -1.09
C GLN A 483 35.64 2.09 0.02
N PHE A 484 36.13 1.79 1.22
CA PHE A 484 35.36 1.54 2.43
C PHE A 484 34.20 2.55 2.60
N ARG A 485 32.99 1.99 2.75
CA ARG A 485 31.73 2.61 3.22
C ARG A 485 30.82 3.41 2.27
N ARG A 486 31.07 3.51 0.96
CA ARG A 486 30.02 3.92 -0.02
C ARG A 486 30.26 3.28 -1.40
N CYS A 487 29.42 2.33 -1.81
CA CYS A 487 29.41 1.84 -3.18
C CYS A 487 28.72 2.86 -4.10
N SER A 488 29.48 3.46 -5.01
CA SER A 488 28.95 4.29 -6.09
C SER A 488 29.48 3.76 -7.42
N CYS A 489 28.58 3.21 -8.25
CA CYS A 489 28.91 2.81 -9.61
C CYS A 489 28.83 4.04 -10.52
N ARG A 490 29.93 4.41 -11.16
CA ARG A 490 29.95 5.38 -12.27
C ARG A 490 30.28 4.65 -13.56
N VAL A 491 29.41 4.77 -14.56
CA VAL A 491 29.68 4.32 -15.92
C VAL A 491 30.32 5.49 -16.66
N PHE A 492 31.57 5.31 -17.11
CA PHE A 492 32.24 6.29 -17.97
C PHE A 492 32.26 5.76 -19.39
N LEU A 493 31.58 6.46 -20.30
CA LEU A 493 31.77 6.29 -21.73
C LEU A 493 32.84 7.30 -22.15
N THR A 494 34.03 6.82 -22.50
CA THR A 494 35.09 7.68 -23.02
C THR A 494 35.39 7.23 -24.44
N ILE A 495 35.05 8.06 -25.41
CA ILE A 495 35.48 7.88 -26.79
C ILE A 495 36.81 8.64 -26.89
N ARG A 496 37.91 7.93 -27.15
CA ARG A 496 39.19 8.57 -27.49
C ARG A 496 39.41 8.42 -28.97
N ASP A 497 39.47 9.55 -29.66
CA ASP A 497 40.15 9.62 -30.96
C ASP A 497 41.66 9.60 -30.70
N SER A 498 42.38 8.84 -31.53
CA SER A 498 43.84 8.93 -31.62
C SER A 498 44.25 10.07 -32.52
#